data_AF-A0A355M2M3-F1
#
_entry.id   AF-A0A355M2M3-F1
#
_cell.length_a   1.000
_cell.length_b   1.000
_cell.length_c   1.000
_cell.angle_alpha   90.00
_cell.angle_beta   90.00
_cell.angle_gamma   90.00
#
_symmetry.space_group_name_H-M   'P 1'
#
loop_
_entity.id
_entity.type
_entity.pdbx_description
1 polymer ?
#
loop_
_entity_poly.entity_id
_entity_poly.type
_entity_poly.pdbx_seq_one_letter_code
_entity_poly.pdbx_strand_id
1 'polypeptide(L)'
;MEPREYYRTVLSRLKKCFEHSGCAITIEKELIDEGYSKDFPKMITSKKNIDYLTVERAFQIHLPIIGENCQTVLYPMDFEIFLGEEQSLLYEDKATQKKYFQETLPVINYIKNIFINKQIPFLLDYTPSGGHLLFNVDVNSKAGKALQEIGAIEQGMLETSLRHGITQKAMLTFSGITRIAEYVALKTVIEFKDSKEKGNFEVTISDSSAKCINIDNSWCEGAPHSRSIRSPFSLHKKNQEKYKKYDEPPLVDIIGGYFDGKTFHHEADLDTIIDGMWDLGKASKWAKNFDGVIPMANNSMVKFIEEYKSSGLYTFHKDFDTTKDIPAGKALEYARSERNIPEWTMNILNNPNPGTVQPINMIGFIYDFVIRAKWRPKHVANILRDIYLEESFKWVQDFVDATPADEKANFWVRTFAATAYWQNGKLKLN
;
A
#
# COMPACT_ATOMS: atom_id res chain seq x y z
N MET A 1 -27.43 -7.89 12.50
CA MET A 1 -27.63 -7.13 11.24
C MET A 1 -26.90 -7.90 10.18
N GLU A 2 -27.58 -8.24 9.09
CA GLU A 2 -26.98 -9.02 8.01
C GLU A 2 -26.09 -8.13 7.10
N PRO A 3 -25.09 -8.69 6.40
CA PRO A 3 -24.21 -7.95 5.47
C PRO A 3 -24.95 -7.06 4.45
N ARG A 4 -26.01 -7.60 3.82
CA ARG A 4 -26.83 -6.84 2.85
C ARG A 4 -27.61 -5.71 3.51
N GLU A 5 -28.07 -5.92 4.75
CA GLU A 5 -28.76 -4.90 5.53
C GLU A 5 -27.81 -3.77 5.90
N TYR A 6 -26.59 -4.10 6.36
CA TYR A 6 -25.53 -3.13 6.60
C TYR A 6 -25.29 -2.26 5.37
N TYR A 7 -25.05 -2.86 4.21
CA TYR A 7 -24.82 -2.10 2.99
C TYR A 7 -25.97 -1.17 2.63
N ARG A 8 -27.23 -1.59 2.79
CA ARG A 8 -28.38 -0.68 2.56
C ARG A 8 -28.32 0.57 3.44
N THR A 9 -27.83 0.46 4.67
CA THR A 9 -27.73 1.61 5.59
C THR A 9 -26.59 2.57 5.25
N VAL A 10 -25.49 2.07 4.69
CA VAL A 10 -24.29 2.86 4.38
C VAL A 10 -24.14 3.21 2.89
N LEU A 11 -24.99 2.66 2.01
CA LEU A 11 -24.86 2.74 0.54
C LEU A 11 -24.65 4.16 0.02
N SER A 12 -25.40 5.14 0.53
CA SER A 12 -25.28 6.52 0.08
C SER A 12 -23.91 7.13 0.40
N ARG A 13 -23.29 6.72 1.51
CA ARG A 13 -21.96 7.18 1.94
C ARG A 13 -20.88 6.42 1.18
N LEU A 14 -21.05 5.12 1.04
CA LEU A 14 -20.17 4.27 0.23
C LEU A 14 -20.07 4.80 -1.21
N LYS A 15 -21.19 5.16 -1.84
CA LYS A 15 -21.19 5.78 -3.19
C LYS A 15 -20.39 7.08 -3.26
N LYS A 16 -20.38 7.89 -2.19
CA LYS A 16 -19.60 9.12 -2.15
C LYS A 16 -18.09 8.87 -2.08
N CYS A 17 -17.65 7.74 -1.52
CA CYS A 17 -16.24 7.35 -1.58
C CYS A 17 -15.76 7.16 -3.04
N PHE A 18 -16.68 6.80 -3.95
CA PHE A 18 -16.42 6.59 -5.37
C PHE A 18 -16.72 7.82 -6.25
N GLU A 19 -16.94 9.02 -5.67
CA GLU A 19 -17.32 10.20 -6.45
C GLU A 19 -16.30 10.53 -7.56
N HIS A 20 -15.01 10.33 -7.26
CA HIS A 20 -13.90 10.53 -8.18
C HIS A 20 -13.49 9.27 -8.96
N SER A 21 -14.11 8.12 -8.72
CA SER A 21 -13.76 6.85 -9.38
C SER A 21 -14.60 6.60 -10.63
N GLY A 22 -14.03 6.03 -11.69
CA GLY A 22 -14.79 5.61 -12.88
C GLY A 22 -15.34 4.18 -12.75
N CYS A 23 -14.70 3.37 -11.91
CA CYS A 23 -15.01 1.96 -11.70
C CYS A 23 -15.09 1.61 -10.21
N ALA A 24 -15.61 0.42 -9.93
CA ALA A 24 -15.51 -0.27 -8.66
C ALA A 24 -14.86 -1.63 -8.89
N ILE A 25 -14.03 -2.06 -7.94
CA ILE A 25 -13.30 -3.33 -7.99
C ILE A 25 -13.82 -4.22 -6.86
N THR A 26 -13.96 -5.51 -7.12
CA THR A 26 -14.29 -6.50 -6.09
C THR A 26 -13.45 -7.76 -6.30
N ILE A 27 -13.12 -8.43 -5.19
CA ILE A 27 -12.30 -9.65 -5.17
C ILE A 27 -13.04 -10.65 -4.28
N GLU A 28 -13.69 -11.64 -4.89
CA GLU A 28 -14.65 -12.52 -4.21
C GLU A 28 -14.58 -13.92 -4.80
N LYS A 29 -14.63 -14.95 -3.96
CA LYS A 29 -14.48 -16.35 -4.42
C LYS A 29 -15.63 -16.79 -5.32
N GLU A 30 -16.80 -16.25 -5.09
CA GLU A 30 -18.02 -16.49 -5.85
C GLU A 30 -17.86 -16.08 -7.33
N LEU A 31 -16.89 -15.23 -7.66
CA LEU A 31 -16.58 -14.89 -9.06
C LEU A 31 -15.93 -16.06 -9.80
N ILE A 32 -15.32 -17.03 -9.11
CA ILE A 32 -14.76 -18.24 -9.74
C ILE A 32 -15.86 -19.01 -10.48
N ASP A 33 -17.03 -19.14 -9.86
CA ASP A 33 -18.19 -19.82 -10.46
C ASP A 33 -18.79 -19.04 -11.64
N GLU A 34 -18.43 -17.76 -11.77
CA GLU A 34 -18.79 -16.88 -12.90
C GLU A 34 -17.71 -16.85 -14.00
N GLY A 35 -16.67 -17.68 -13.89
CA GLY A 35 -15.63 -17.83 -14.90
C GLY A 35 -14.44 -16.86 -14.74
N TYR A 36 -14.32 -16.17 -13.59
CA TYR A 36 -13.13 -15.38 -13.29
C TYR A 36 -11.96 -16.27 -12.83
N SER A 37 -10.75 -15.69 -12.76
CA SER A 37 -9.52 -16.41 -12.36
C SER A 37 -9.69 -17.10 -11.00
N LYS A 38 -9.19 -18.34 -10.88
CA LYS A 38 -9.18 -19.09 -9.62
C LYS A 38 -8.18 -18.54 -8.61
N ASP A 39 -7.06 -18.04 -9.11
CA ASP A 39 -5.95 -17.57 -8.28
C ASP A 39 -6.23 -16.15 -7.77
N PHE A 40 -6.86 -15.31 -8.59
CA PHE A 40 -7.26 -13.96 -8.22
C PHE A 40 -8.62 -13.57 -8.83
N PRO A 41 -9.74 -13.96 -8.18
CA PRO A 41 -11.09 -13.75 -8.70
C PRO A 41 -11.51 -12.28 -8.56
N LYS A 42 -10.99 -11.43 -9.45
CA LYS A 42 -11.21 -9.98 -9.47
C LYS A 42 -12.18 -9.60 -10.58
N MET A 43 -13.17 -8.78 -10.25
CA MET A 43 -14.03 -8.10 -11.22
C MET A 43 -13.82 -6.58 -11.13
N ILE A 44 -13.66 -5.95 -12.30
CA ILE A 44 -13.63 -4.48 -12.44
C ILE A 44 -14.88 -4.08 -13.24
N THR A 45 -15.70 -3.20 -12.68
CA THR A 45 -16.96 -2.80 -13.31
C THR A 45 -17.25 -1.32 -13.11
N SER A 46 -18.27 -0.76 -13.78
CA SER A 46 -18.65 0.65 -13.60
C SER A 46 -19.06 0.93 -12.15
N LYS A 47 -18.72 2.13 -11.62
CA LYS A 47 -19.20 2.56 -10.28
C LYS A 47 -20.73 2.55 -10.16
N LYS A 48 -21.47 2.57 -11.28
CA LYS A 48 -22.93 2.44 -11.29
C LYS A 48 -23.43 1.09 -10.74
N ASN A 49 -22.58 0.06 -10.74
CA ASN A 49 -22.91 -1.27 -10.27
C ASN A 49 -22.64 -1.50 -8.78
N ILE A 50 -22.26 -0.46 -8.01
CA ILE A 50 -22.00 -0.60 -6.57
C ILE A 50 -23.19 -1.25 -5.83
N ASP A 51 -24.43 -0.93 -6.19
CA ASP A 51 -25.64 -1.47 -5.55
C ASP A 51 -25.73 -2.98 -5.75
N TYR A 52 -25.48 -3.44 -6.98
CA TYR A 52 -25.45 -4.85 -7.34
C TYR A 52 -24.34 -5.58 -6.57
N LEU A 53 -23.12 -5.03 -6.56
CA LEU A 53 -22.00 -5.63 -5.83
C LEU A 53 -22.29 -5.73 -4.32
N THR A 54 -22.89 -4.70 -3.73
CA THR A 54 -22.99 -4.58 -2.28
C THR A 54 -24.34 -5.03 -1.72
N VAL A 55 -25.44 -4.39 -2.10
CA VAL A 55 -26.77 -4.68 -1.54
C VAL A 55 -27.28 -6.05 -2.00
N GLU A 56 -27.02 -6.42 -3.25
CA GLU A 56 -27.49 -7.70 -3.79
C GLU A 56 -26.54 -8.85 -3.48
N ARG A 57 -25.22 -8.63 -3.56
CA ARG A 57 -24.22 -9.70 -3.41
C ARG A 57 -23.44 -9.69 -2.11
N ALA A 58 -23.50 -8.60 -1.33
CA ALA A 58 -22.70 -8.41 -0.12
C ALA A 58 -21.19 -8.57 -0.35
N PHE A 59 -20.70 -8.11 -1.50
CA PHE A 59 -19.29 -8.16 -1.84
C PHE A 59 -18.50 -7.01 -1.22
N GLN A 60 -17.27 -7.31 -0.82
CA GLN A 60 -16.24 -6.34 -0.53
C GLN A 60 -15.96 -5.54 -1.79
N ILE A 61 -15.80 -4.23 -1.64
CA ILE A 61 -15.50 -3.34 -2.75
C ILE A 61 -14.28 -2.47 -2.47
N HIS A 62 -13.51 -2.23 -3.53
CA HIS A 62 -12.23 -1.55 -3.50
C HIS A 62 -12.28 -0.31 -4.41
N LEU A 63 -11.64 0.75 -3.95
CA LEU A 63 -11.42 2.00 -4.67
C LEU A 63 -10.21 1.83 -5.60
N PRO A 64 -10.33 2.14 -6.90
CA PRO A 64 -9.16 2.24 -7.76
C PRO A 64 -8.27 3.41 -7.32
N ILE A 65 -6.95 3.27 -7.47
CA ILE A 65 -6.02 4.38 -7.19
C ILE A 65 -6.17 5.51 -8.20
N ILE A 66 -6.43 5.18 -9.47
CA ILE A 66 -6.66 6.18 -10.52
C ILE A 66 -8.14 6.49 -10.64
N GLY A 67 -8.47 7.77 -10.54
CA GLY A 67 -9.81 8.27 -10.68
C GLY A 67 -10.33 8.27 -12.12
N GLU A 68 -11.61 8.63 -12.24
CA GLU A 68 -12.32 8.76 -13.50
C GLU A 68 -11.58 9.69 -14.48
N ASN A 69 -11.43 9.24 -15.72
CA ASN A 69 -10.72 9.97 -16.78
C ASN A 69 -9.31 10.42 -16.40
N CYS A 70 -8.65 9.73 -15.45
CA CYS A 70 -7.32 10.08 -14.94
C CYS A 70 -7.24 11.49 -14.34
N GLN A 71 -8.35 12.00 -13.78
CA GLN A 71 -8.39 13.35 -13.23
C GLN A 71 -7.86 13.44 -11.79
N THR A 72 -7.99 12.35 -11.02
CA THR A 72 -7.50 12.27 -9.65
C THR A 72 -6.64 11.04 -9.44
N VAL A 73 -5.78 11.11 -8.42
CA VAL A 73 -5.05 9.96 -7.88
C VAL A 73 -5.32 9.89 -6.38
N LEU A 74 -5.74 8.72 -5.91
CA LEU A 74 -5.93 8.43 -4.49
C LEU A 74 -4.57 8.18 -3.82
N TYR A 75 -4.39 8.74 -2.64
CA TYR A 75 -3.30 8.46 -1.71
C TYR A 75 -3.84 7.65 -0.55
N PRO A 76 -3.62 6.32 -0.50
CA PRO A 76 -3.89 5.52 0.68
C PRO A 76 -2.60 5.24 1.45
N MET A 77 -2.32 6.00 2.52
CA MET A 77 -1.28 5.56 3.46
C MET A 77 -1.81 4.37 4.24
N ASP A 78 -1.30 3.19 3.94
CA ASP A 78 -1.68 1.93 4.57
C ASP A 78 -0.67 1.54 5.65
N PHE A 79 -1.18 1.11 6.79
CA PHE A 79 -0.39 0.65 7.92
C PHE A 79 -1.11 -0.51 8.58
N GLU A 80 -0.38 -1.60 8.85
CA GLU A 80 -0.97 -2.81 9.42
C GLU A 80 -0.07 -3.41 10.51
N ILE A 81 -0.68 -4.11 11.46
CA ILE A 81 0.03 -5.08 12.27
C ILE A 81 0.14 -6.41 11.52
N PHE A 82 1.36 -6.91 11.44
CA PHE A 82 1.71 -8.20 10.87
C PHE A 82 2.27 -9.11 11.96
N LEU A 83 1.67 -10.29 12.13
CA LEU A 83 1.99 -11.28 13.15
C LEU A 83 2.56 -12.58 12.56
N GLY A 84 2.91 -12.59 11.27
CA GLY A 84 3.43 -13.77 10.59
C GLY A 84 2.42 -14.92 10.59
N GLU A 85 2.83 -16.07 11.11
CA GLU A 85 1.97 -17.26 11.22
C GLU A 85 0.77 -17.06 12.14
N GLU A 86 0.85 -16.13 13.08
CA GLU A 86 -0.20 -15.82 14.07
C GLU A 86 -1.18 -14.74 13.59
N GLN A 87 -1.21 -14.41 12.29
CA GLN A 87 -2.10 -13.37 11.77
C GLN A 87 -3.60 -13.66 12.04
N SER A 88 -3.98 -14.94 12.25
CA SER A 88 -5.36 -15.31 12.59
C SER A 88 -5.83 -14.71 13.91
N LEU A 89 -4.92 -14.43 14.86
CA LEU A 89 -5.25 -13.91 16.19
C LEU A 89 -6.03 -12.58 16.13
N LEU A 90 -5.80 -11.75 15.10
CA LEU A 90 -6.51 -10.49 14.90
C LEU A 90 -8.00 -10.69 14.56
N TYR A 91 -8.38 -11.89 14.16
CA TYR A 91 -9.71 -12.28 13.69
C TYR A 91 -10.35 -13.32 14.61
N GLU A 92 -9.71 -13.66 15.73
CA GLU A 92 -10.22 -14.68 16.67
C GLU A 92 -11.27 -14.11 17.60
N ASP A 93 -10.94 -13.02 18.29
CA ASP A 93 -11.86 -12.35 19.20
C ASP A 93 -11.53 -10.86 19.38
N LYS A 94 -12.53 -10.13 19.88
CA LYS A 94 -12.48 -8.68 20.10
C LYS A 94 -11.37 -8.24 21.07
N ALA A 95 -11.15 -8.98 22.15
CA ALA A 95 -10.20 -8.59 23.20
C ALA A 95 -8.76 -8.75 22.70
N THR A 96 -8.46 -9.84 22.01
CA THR A 96 -7.17 -10.08 21.36
C THR A 96 -6.88 -9.02 20.30
N GLN A 97 -7.84 -8.74 19.41
CA GLN A 97 -7.67 -7.67 18.41
C GLN A 97 -7.41 -6.31 19.07
N LYS A 98 -8.18 -5.96 20.12
CA LYS A 98 -8.01 -4.71 20.87
C LYS A 98 -6.59 -4.58 21.44
N LYS A 99 -6.06 -5.65 22.04
CA LYS A 99 -4.70 -5.66 22.61
C LYS A 99 -3.65 -5.32 21.55
N TYR A 100 -3.71 -5.98 20.40
CA TYR A 100 -2.76 -5.72 19.31
C TYR A 100 -2.92 -4.31 18.75
N PHE A 101 -4.15 -3.83 18.59
CA PHE A 101 -4.41 -2.46 18.15
C PHE A 101 -3.83 -1.40 19.10
N GLN A 102 -3.87 -1.62 20.41
CA GLN A 102 -3.26 -0.70 21.38
C GLN A 102 -1.76 -0.49 21.12
N GLU A 103 -1.05 -1.52 20.67
CA GLU A 103 0.37 -1.41 20.32
C GLU A 103 0.60 -0.65 19.02
N THR A 104 -0.38 -0.61 18.10
CA THR A 104 -0.30 0.14 16.85
C THR A 104 -0.59 1.64 17.00
N LEU A 105 -1.42 2.03 17.99
CA LEU A 105 -1.89 3.40 18.14
C LEU A 105 -0.79 4.48 18.17
N PRO A 106 0.38 4.28 18.83
CA PRO A 106 1.45 5.26 18.78
C PRO A 106 1.94 5.55 17.35
N VAL A 107 2.06 4.52 16.52
CA VAL A 107 2.51 4.62 15.13
C VAL A 107 1.44 5.33 14.29
N ILE A 108 0.17 4.94 14.43
CA ILE A 108 -0.96 5.58 13.74
C ILE A 108 -1.03 7.06 14.09
N ASN A 109 -0.92 7.40 15.37
CA ASN A 109 -0.94 8.80 15.81
C ASN A 109 0.25 9.61 15.28
N TYR A 110 1.44 9.02 15.22
CA TYR A 110 2.60 9.67 14.61
C TYR A 110 2.34 10.01 13.13
N ILE A 111 1.89 9.02 12.34
CA ILE A 111 1.59 9.20 10.92
C ILE A 111 0.48 10.24 10.74
N LYS A 112 -0.62 10.13 11.50
CA LYS A 112 -1.73 11.10 11.52
C LYS A 112 -1.20 12.53 11.77
N ASN A 113 -0.30 12.69 12.74
CA ASN A 113 0.28 13.97 13.09
C ASN A 113 1.19 14.54 11.99
N ILE A 114 1.84 13.72 11.16
CA ILE A 114 2.58 14.22 9.99
C ILE A 114 1.62 15.00 9.07
N PHE A 115 0.44 14.44 8.78
CA PHE A 115 -0.54 15.08 7.90
C PHE A 115 -1.26 16.27 8.57
N ILE A 116 -1.63 16.14 9.84
CA ILE A 116 -2.25 17.23 10.62
C ILE A 116 -1.34 18.45 10.67
N ASN A 117 -0.06 18.26 11.00
CA ASN A 117 0.92 19.36 11.10
C ASN A 117 1.14 20.07 9.75
N LYS A 118 0.82 19.41 8.63
CA LYS A 118 0.89 19.97 7.28
C LYS A 118 -0.46 20.45 6.74
N GLN A 119 -1.52 20.37 7.55
CA GLN A 119 -2.87 20.76 7.14
C GLN A 119 -3.34 19.98 5.89
N ILE A 120 -2.87 18.74 5.74
CA ILE A 120 -3.30 17.85 4.65
C ILE A 120 -4.59 17.19 5.11
N PRO A 121 -5.74 17.41 4.43
CA PRO A 121 -6.98 16.78 4.83
C PRO A 121 -6.93 15.29 4.51
N PHE A 122 -7.57 14.47 5.33
CA PHE A 122 -7.66 13.02 5.13
C PHE A 122 -8.90 12.44 5.82
N LEU A 123 -9.32 11.28 5.30
CA LEU A 123 -10.23 10.37 5.99
C LEU A 123 -9.40 9.25 6.62
N LEU A 124 -9.59 9.00 7.92
CA LEU A 124 -8.98 7.88 8.62
C LEU A 124 -9.96 6.71 8.64
N ASP A 125 -9.56 5.59 8.03
CA ASP A 125 -10.37 4.39 7.87
C ASP A 125 -9.65 3.19 8.48
N TYR A 126 -10.16 2.66 9.60
CA TYR A 126 -9.53 1.54 10.30
C TYR A 126 -9.98 0.21 9.71
N THR A 127 -9.02 -0.68 9.46
CA THR A 127 -9.24 -2.06 9.01
C THR A 127 -8.99 -3.03 10.18
N PRO A 128 -9.46 -4.27 10.14
CA PRO A 128 -9.17 -5.26 11.18
C PRO A 128 -7.69 -5.53 11.48
N SER A 129 -6.76 -5.19 10.58
CA SER A 129 -5.31 -5.28 10.81
C SER A 129 -4.61 -3.92 10.98
N GLY A 130 -5.29 -2.80 10.80
CA GLY A 130 -4.65 -1.49 10.88
C GLY A 130 -5.52 -0.37 10.35
N GLY A 131 -5.10 0.32 9.30
CA GLY A 131 -5.92 1.37 8.71
C GLY A 131 -5.29 2.12 7.55
N HIS A 132 -6.09 3.01 6.99
CA HIS A 132 -5.74 3.85 5.86
C HIS A 132 -5.92 5.33 6.23
N LEU A 133 -5.01 6.19 5.79
CA LEU A 133 -5.28 7.63 5.64
C LEU A 133 -5.50 7.91 4.16
N LEU A 134 -6.72 8.36 3.82
CA LEU A 134 -7.18 8.51 2.44
C LEU A 134 -7.36 9.98 2.09
N PHE A 135 -6.78 10.41 0.97
CA PHE A 135 -7.13 11.66 0.29
C PHE A 135 -6.86 11.57 -1.21
N ASN A 136 -7.53 12.39 -1.99
CA ASN A 136 -7.34 12.50 -3.43
C ASN A 136 -6.47 13.71 -3.78
N VAL A 137 -5.77 13.63 -4.91
CA VAL A 137 -5.10 14.77 -5.54
C VAL A 137 -5.55 14.88 -6.99
N ASP A 138 -6.04 16.06 -7.38
CA ASP A 138 -6.31 16.39 -8.77
C ASP A 138 -4.99 16.52 -9.52
N VAL A 139 -4.86 15.78 -10.62
CA VAL A 139 -3.66 15.71 -11.47
C VAL A 139 -3.27 17.08 -12.03
N ASN A 140 -4.24 17.97 -12.28
CA ASN A 140 -3.99 19.31 -12.83
C ASN A 140 -3.84 20.39 -11.75
N SER A 141 -4.06 20.06 -10.48
CA SER A 141 -3.86 20.98 -9.36
C SER A 141 -2.39 21.37 -9.16
N LYS A 142 -2.14 22.33 -8.27
CA LYS A 142 -0.77 22.73 -7.91
C LYS A 142 0.01 21.56 -7.29
N ALA A 143 -0.60 20.80 -6.38
CA ALA A 143 0.00 19.58 -5.84
C ALA A 143 0.20 18.52 -6.93
N GLY A 144 -0.79 18.30 -7.81
CA GLY A 144 -0.69 17.33 -8.90
C GLY A 144 0.53 17.58 -9.79
N LYS A 145 0.77 18.84 -10.18
CA LYS A 145 1.96 19.24 -10.95
C LYS A 145 3.26 19.07 -10.16
N ALA A 146 3.29 19.46 -8.88
CA ALA A 146 4.47 19.29 -8.04
C ALA A 146 4.82 17.80 -7.82
N LEU A 147 3.81 16.92 -7.73
CA LEU A 147 4.01 15.47 -7.68
C LEU A 147 4.59 14.94 -9.00
N GLN A 148 4.13 15.47 -10.15
CA GLN A 148 4.67 15.07 -11.46
C GLN A 148 6.16 15.38 -11.61
N GLU A 149 6.66 16.46 -10.99
CA GLU A 149 8.09 16.84 -11.04
C GLU A 149 9.02 15.87 -10.27
N ILE A 150 8.49 15.21 -9.25
CA ILE A 150 9.23 14.26 -8.42
C ILE A 150 8.98 12.81 -8.83
N GLY A 151 7.93 12.55 -9.60
CA GLY A 151 7.63 11.23 -10.15
C GLY A 151 8.57 10.83 -11.29
N ALA A 152 8.73 9.52 -11.46
CA ALA A 152 9.43 8.89 -12.57
C ALA A 152 8.55 7.78 -13.16
N ILE A 153 8.63 7.55 -14.47
CA ILE A 153 7.89 6.48 -15.16
C ILE A 153 8.89 5.44 -15.67
N GLU A 154 8.72 4.21 -15.21
CA GLU A 154 9.38 3.03 -15.77
C GLU A 154 8.79 2.66 -17.14
N GLN A 155 9.62 2.08 -18.02
CA GLN A 155 9.20 1.74 -19.38
C GLN A 155 8.04 0.72 -19.36
N GLY A 156 8.10 -0.28 -18.50
CA GLY A 156 7.01 -1.25 -18.34
C GLY A 156 5.71 -0.62 -17.86
N MET A 157 5.79 0.34 -16.92
CA MET A 157 4.61 1.09 -16.44
C MET A 157 3.96 1.86 -17.60
N LEU A 158 4.77 2.54 -18.42
CA LEU A 158 4.29 3.29 -19.58
C LEU A 158 3.54 2.40 -20.57
N GLU A 159 4.13 1.26 -20.95
CA GLU A 159 3.56 0.34 -21.94
C GLU A 159 2.27 -0.34 -21.46
N THR A 160 2.21 -0.74 -20.19
CA THR A 160 1.00 -1.34 -19.62
C THR A 160 -0.10 -0.30 -19.40
N SER A 161 0.23 0.82 -18.77
CA SER A 161 -0.77 1.80 -18.36
C SER A 161 -1.44 2.52 -19.54
N LEU A 162 -0.70 2.77 -20.63
CA LEU A 162 -1.29 3.34 -21.85
C LEU A 162 -2.35 2.41 -22.48
N ARG A 163 -2.15 1.08 -22.43
CA ARG A 163 -3.13 0.09 -22.91
C ARG A 163 -4.43 0.14 -22.10
N HIS A 164 -4.37 0.59 -20.85
CA HIS A 164 -5.51 0.77 -19.97
C HIS A 164 -6.04 2.22 -19.95
N GLY A 165 -5.60 3.07 -20.88
CA GLY A 165 -6.09 4.44 -21.01
C GLY A 165 -5.61 5.39 -19.92
N ILE A 166 -4.55 5.03 -19.17
CA ILE A 166 -3.99 5.89 -18.14
C ILE A 166 -3.09 6.95 -18.76
N THR A 167 -3.31 8.22 -18.42
CA THR A 167 -2.50 9.34 -18.95
C THR A 167 -1.13 9.42 -18.28
N GLN A 168 -0.14 9.93 -19.01
CA GLN A 168 1.22 10.16 -18.48
C GLN A 168 1.24 11.06 -17.25
N LYS A 169 0.38 12.08 -17.20
CA LYS A 169 0.27 12.97 -16.04
C LYS A 169 -0.19 12.22 -14.79
N ALA A 170 -1.18 11.34 -14.93
CA ALA A 170 -1.66 10.52 -13.81
C ALA A 170 -0.60 9.50 -13.36
N MET A 171 0.14 8.89 -14.29
CA MET A 171 1.29 8.01 -13.95
C MET A 171 2.36 8.75 -13.15
N LEU A 172 2.76 9.95 -13.61
CA LEU A 172 3.73 10.79 -12.90
C LEU A 172 3.20 11.27 -11.53
N THR A 173 1.92 11.63 -11.43
CA THR A 173 1.30 11.98 -10.14
C THR A 173 1.27 10.78 -9.18
N PHE A 174 0.93 9.58 -9.67
CA PHE A 174 0.98 8.34 -8.89
C PHE A 174 2.40 8.03 -8.40
N SER A 175 3.38 8.06 -9.29
CA SER A 175 4.79 7.87 -8.93
C SER A 175 5.28 8.92 -7.92
N GLY A 176 4.88 10.18 -8.09
CA GLY A 176 5.19 11.23 -7.10
C GLY A 176 4.55 10.97 -5.74
N ILE A 177 3.31 10.45 -5.71
CA ILE A 177 2.63 10.01 -4.49
C ILE A 177 3.40 8.87 -3.82
N THR A 178 3.88 7.89 -4.59
CA THR A 178 4.73 6.81 -4.10
C THR A 178 5.98 7.34 -3.41
N ARG A 179 6.66 8.35 -3.98
CA ARG A 179 7.85 8.98 -3.37
C ARG A 179 7.53 9.61 -2.00
N ILE A 180 6.35 10.21 -1.86
CA ILE A 180 5.89 10.76 -0.58
C ILE A 180 5.53 9.65 0.40
N ALA A 181 4.92 8.55 -0.05
CA ALA A 181 4.66 7.39 0.80
C ALA A 181 5.95 6.73 1.31
N GLU A 182 6.96 6.56 0.45
CA GLU A 182 8.32 6.11 0.82
C GLU A 182 8.96 7.05 1.86
N TYR A 183 8.79 8.37 1.70
CA TYR A 183 9.28 9.37 2.65
C TYR A 183 8.61 9.26 4.03
N VAL A 184 7.27 9.16 4.07
CA VAL A 184 6.52 8.97 5.31
C VAL A 184 6.92 7.65 6.00
N ALA A 185 6.99 6.56 5.25
CA ALA A 185 7.35 5.25 5.78
C ALA A 185 8.74 5.27 6.41
N LEU A 186 9.74 5.83 5.74
CA LEU A 186 11.09 5.93 6.29
C LEU A 186 11.13 6.83 7.53
N LYS A 187 10.44 7.99 7.54
CA LYS A 187 10.34 8.83 8.75
C LYS A 187 9.77 8.06 9.94
N THR A 188 8.72 7.28 9.72
CA THR A 188 8.09 6.46 10.75
C THR A 188 9.03 5.37 11.26
N VAL A 189 9.73 4.66 10.37
CA VAL A 189 10.75 3.68 10.79
C VAL A 189 11.85 4.33 11.64
N ILE A 190 12.30 5.54 11.29
CA ILE A 190 13.31 6.26 12.07
C ILE A 190 12.79 6.62 13.47
N GLU A 191 11.58 7.18 13.54
CA GLU A 191 10.96 7.57 14.82
C GLU A 191 10.87 6.39 15.78
N PHE A 192 10.51 5.22 15.25
CA PHE A 192 10.25 4.01 16.02
C PHE A 192 11.41 3.00 16.01
N LYS A 193 12.62 3.40 15.61
CA LYS A 193 13.78 2.50 15.47
C LYS A 193 14.13 1.72 16.75
N ASP A 194 13.90 2.30 17.93
CA ASP A 194 14.22 1.71 19.23
C ASP A 194 13.03 0.93 19.83
N SER A 195 11.92 0.76 19.09
CA SER A 195 10.68 0.15 19.62
C SER A 195 10.88 -1.30 20.05
N LYS A 196 11.63 -2.06 19.25
CA LYS A 196 11.95 -3.46 19.52
C LYS A 196 12.77 -3.62 20.80
N GLU A 197 13.77 -2.75 21.01
CA GLU A 197 14.60 -2.73 22.21
C GLU A 197 13.79 -2.37 23.47
N LYS A 198 12.70 -1.62 23.31
CA LYS A 198 11.74 -1.27 24.37
C LYS A 198 10.68 -2.36 24.60
N GLY A 199 10.74 -3.49 23.89
CA GLY A 199 9.80 -4.60 24.04
C GLY A 199 8.48 -4.45 23.26
N ASN A 200 8.38 -3.45 22.37
CA ASN A 200 7.23 -3.28 21.47
C ASN A 200 7.49 -3.95 20.12
N PHE A 201 6.46 -4.03 19.26
CA PHE A 201 6.66 -4.41 17.86
C PHE A 201 7.65 -3.49 17.13
N GLU A 202 8.46 -4.10 16.29
CA GLU A 202 9.31 -3.38 15.35
C GLU A 202 8.44 -2.67 14.30
N VAL A 203 8.82 -1.46 13.90
CA VAL A 203 8.14 -0.76 12.80
C VAL A 203 8.99 -0.90 11.54
N THR A 204 8.40 -1.44 10.48
CA THR A 204 9.10 -1.73 9.23
C THR A 204 8.34 -1.22 8.01
N ILE A 205 8.98 -1.20 6.84
CA ILE A 205 8.28 -0.99 5.56
C ILE A 205 7.88 -2.36 5.03
N SER A 206 6.59 -2.55 4.77
CA SER A 206 6.00 -3.87 4.45
C SER A 206 6.29 -4.93 5.54
N ASP A 207 5.89 -6.18 5.29
CA ASP A 207 6.08 -7.35 6.15
C ASP A 207 7.53 -7.87 6.16
N SER A 208 8.51 -6.97 6.29
CA SER A 208 9.94 -7.29 6.26
C SER A 208 10.51 -7.85 7.57
N SER A 209 9.66 -8.15 8.55
CA SER A 209 9.99 -8.78 9.83
C SER A 209 8.87 -9.72 10.26
N ALA A 210 9.20 -10.79 10.99
CA ALA A 210 8.27 -11.86 11.33
C ALA A 210 7.04 -11.36 12.12
N LYS A 211 7.24 -10.36 12.99
CA LYS A 211 6.17 -9.63 13.65
C LYS A 211 6.51 -8.15 13.71
N CYS A 212 5.67 -7.31 13.13
CA CYS A 212 5.93 -5.89 13.01
C CYS A 212 4.63 -5.09 12.87
N ILE A 213 4.77 -3.78 13.05
CA ILE A 213 3.82 -2.81 12.49
C ILE A 213 4.43 -2.38 11.16
N ASN A 214 3.81 -2.80 10.06
CA ASN A 214 4.27 -2.43 8.75
C ASN A 214 3.65 -1.11 8.29
N ILE A 215 4.44 -0.32 7.57
CA ILE A 215 3.93 0.74 6.71
C ILE A 215 3.86 0.12 5.32
N ASP A 216 2.66 -0.27 4.90
CA ASP A 216 2.48 -1.00 3.66
C ASP A 216 2.41 -0.03 2.48
N ASN A 217 3.52 0.08 1.76
CA ASN A 217 3.59 0.85 0.52
C ASN A 217 3.44 -0.06 -0.71
N SER A 218 3.13 -1.35 -0.57
CA SER A 218 3.04 -2.28 -1.71
C SER A 218 1.89 -1.97 -2.67
N TRP A 219 0.91 -1.16 -2.24
CA TRP A 219 -0.08 -0.56 -3.13
C TRP A 219 0.53 0.40 -4.17
N CYS A 220 1.76 0.86 -3.96
CA CYS A 220 2.56 1.63 -4.92
C CYS A 220 3.46 0.78 -5.83
N GLU A 221 3.60 -0.51 -5.56
CA GLU A 221 4.32 -1.40 -6.47
C GLU A 221 3.57 -1.39 -7.82
N GLY A 222 4.23 -1.52 -8.97
CA GLY A 222 3.53 -1.83 -10.22
C GLY A 222 2.48 -0.83 -10.75
N ALA A 223 1.91 -1.20 -11.89
CA ALA A 223 1.18 -0.24 -12.72
C ALA A 223 -0.10 0.30 -12.05
N PRO A 224 -0.35 1.62 -12.11
CA PRO A 224 -1.42 2.26 -11.34
C PRO A 224 -2.85 1.74 -11.62
N HIS A 225 -3.11 1.22 -12.82
CA HIS A 225 -4.43 0.70 -13.19
C HIS A 225 -4.79 -0.61 -12.48
N SER A 226 -3.79 -1.34 -11.95
CA SER A 226 -4.01 -2.60 -11.23
C SER A 226 -4.16 -2.41 -9.73
N ARG A 227 -3.96 -1.18 -9.23
CA ARG A 227 -3.91 -0.86 -7.81
C ARG A 227 -5.24 -0.36 -7.29
N SER A 228 -5.56 -0.83 -6.09
CA SER A 228 -6.79 -0.49 -5.39
C SER A 228 -6.64 -0.70 -3.90
N ILE A 229 -7.35 0.07 -3.10
CA ILE A 229 -7.47 -0.11 -1.65
C ILE A 229 -8.92 -0.45 -1.30
N ARG A 230 -9.16 -1.20 -0.22
CA ARG A 230 -10.54 -1.45 0.21
C ARG A 230 -11.23 -0.12 0.55
N SER A 231 -12.49 0.02 0.13
CA SER A 231 -13.24 1.26 0.35
C SER A 231 -13.65 1.40 1.82
N PRO A 232 -13.67 2.63 2.38
CA PRO A 232 -14.42 2.90 3.59
C PRO A 232 -15.86 2.40 3.47
N PHE A 233 -16.43 1.92 4.57
CA PHE A 233 -17.73 1.25 4.64
C PHE A 233 -17.85 -0.07 3.84
N SER A 234 -16.76 -0.62 3.32
CA SER A 234 -16.77 -1.98 2.79
C SER A 234 -16.70 -3.00 3.92
N LEU A 235 -17.32 -4.16 3.70
CA LEU A 235 -17.06 -5.35 4.48
C LEU A 235 -15.61 -5.80 4.29
N HIS A 236 -15.16 -6.61 5.26
CA HIS A 236 -13.84 -7.21 5.33
C HIS A 236 -13.98 -8.71 5.64
N LYS A 237 -13.93 -9.56 4.61
CA LYS A 237 -14.22 -11.00 4.75
C LYS A 237 -13.00 -11.88 4.97
N LYS A 238 -11.83 -11.31 5.30
CA LYS A 238 -10.61 -12.11 5.54
C LYS A 238 -10.79 -13.17 6.65
N ASN A 239 -11.60 -12.90 7.68
CA ASN A 239 -11.98 -13.89 8.71
C ASN A 239 -12.66 -15.13 8.08
N GLN A 240 -13.59 -14.90 7.15
CA GLN A 240 -14.30 -15.97 6.47
C GLN A 240 -13.44 -16.64 5.39
N GLU A 241 -12.87 -15.86 4.47
CA GLU A 241 -12.24 -16.38 3.27
C GLU A 241 -10.86 -17.01 3.52
N LYS A 242 -10.05 -16.36 4.36
CA LYS A 242 -8.68 -16.78 4.70
C LYS A 242 -8.68 -17.71 5.90
N TYR A 243 -9.38 -17.33 6.98
CA TYR A 243 -9.37 -18.07 8.26
C TYR A 243 -10.55 -19.02 8.46
N LYS A 244 -11.43 -19.18 7.45
CA LYS A 244 -12.50 -20.19 7.40
C LYS A 244 -13.58 -20.05 8.48
N LYS A 245 -13.73 -18.86 9.07
CA LYS A 245 -14.76 -18.54 10.07
C LYS A 245 -16.10 -18.19 9.41
N TYR A 246 -16.64 -19.10 8.62
CA TYR A 246 -17.85 -18.86 7.80
C TYR A 246 -19.14 -18.75 8.61
N ASP A 247 -19.13 -19.23 9.85
CA ASP A 247 -20.20 -19.12 10.84
C ASP A 247 -20.24 -17.76 11.54
N GLU A 248 -19.16 -16.99 11.46
CA GLU A 248 -19.09 -15.62 11.95
C GLU A 248 -19.46 -14.63 10.83
N PRO A 249 -20.13 -13.50 11.14
CA PRO A 249 -20.32 -12.43 10.17
C PRO A 249 -18.97 -11.87 9.70
N PRO A 250 -18.90 -11.29 8.49
CA PRO A 250 -17.69 -10.58 8.07
C PRO A 250 -17.45 -9.37 8.96
N LEU A 251 -16.18 -9.03 9.15
CA LEU A 251 -15.81 -7.77 9.79
C LEU A 251 -16.08 -6.60 8.84
N VAL A 252 -15.84 -5.39 9.31
CA VAL A 252 -16.08 -4.16 8.53
C VAL A 252 -15.05 -3.10 8.86
N ASP A 253 -14.70 -2.29 7.87
CA ASP A 253 -13.83 -1.14 8.07
C ASP A 253 -14.60 -0.01 8.78
N ILE A 254 -13.93 0.71 9.69
CA ILE A 254 -14.53 1.73 10.55
C ILE A 254 -13.81 3.07 10.36
N ILE A 255 -14.55 4.08 9.92
CA ILE A 255 -14.03 5.44 9.85
C ILE A 255 -13.70 5.93 11.26
N GLY A 256 -12.41 6.17 11.50
CA GLY A 256 -11.88 6.66 12.75
C GLY A 256 -12.02 8.16 12.95
N GLY A 257 -12.18 8.90 11.86
CA GLY A 257 -12.39 10.34 11.87
C GLY A 257 -12.03 11.00 10.54
N TYR A 258 -12.29 12.30 10.48
CA TYR A 258 -12.06 13.11 9.30
C TYR A 258 -11.32 14.39 9.68
N PHE A 259 -10.19 14.66 9.05
CA PHE A 259 -9.47 15.91 9.21
C PHE A 259 -9.65 16.77 7.97
N ASP A 260 -10.20 17.98 8.13
CA ASP A 260 -10.51 18.89 7.02
C ASP A 260 -9.34 19.82 6.62
N GLY A 261 -8.16 19.61 7.21
CA GLY A 261 -7.00 20.49 7.09
C GLY A 261 -6.87 21.51 8.23
N LYS A 262 -7.89 21.64 9.09
CA LYS A 262 -7.89 22.56 10.24
C LYS A 262 -8.35 21.90 11.53
N THR A 263 -9.40 21.11 11.47
CA THR A 263 -10.03 20.49 12.64
C THR A 263 -10.29 19.02 12.38
N PHE A 264 -10.11 18.22 13.43
CA PHE A 264 -10.41 16.80 13.41
C PHE A 264 -11.86 16.60 13.86
N HIS A 265 -12.67 16.01 12.99
CA HIS A 265 -14.09 15.75 13.18
C HIS A 265 -14.32 14.28 13.51
N HIS A 266 -15.12 14.04 14.55
CA HIS A 266 -15.57 12.70 14.96
C HIS A 266 -14.44 11.69 15.20
N GLU A 267 -13.51 12.00 16.12
CA GLU A 267 -12.46 11.06 16.51
C GLU A 267 -13.03 9.91 17.34
N ALA A 268 -12.99 8.71 16.76
CA ALA A 268 -13.39 7.48 17.42
C ALA A 268 -12.32 7.06 18.45
N ASP A 269 -12.75 6.68 19.65
CA ASP A 269 -11.88 5.93 20.56
C ASP A 269 -11.72 4.48 20.09
N LEU A 270 -10.72 3.79 20.66
CA LEU A 270 -10.42 2.41 20.29
C LEU A 270 -11.60 1.46 20.54
N ASP A 271 -12.38 1.69 21.58
CA ASP A 271 -13.54 0.84 21.87
C ASP A 271 -14.60 0.96 20.79
N THR A 272 -14.89 2.18 20.33
CA THR A 272 -15.79 2.47 19.22
C THR A 272 -15.32 1.79 17.93
N ILE A 273 -14.01 1.88 17.63
CA ILE A 273 -13.42 1.26 16.44
C ILE A 273 -13.60 -0.26 16.49
N ILE A 274 -13.14 -0.90 17.56
CA ILE A 274 -13.17 -2.36 17.67
C ILE A 274 -14.62 -2.86 17.81
N ASP A 275 -15.48 -2.18 18.56
CA ASP A 275 -16.91 -2.54 18.61
C ASP A 275 -17.59 -2.46 17.24
N GLY A 276 -17.26 -1.44 16.46
CA GLY A 276 -17.79 -1.28 15.11
C GLY A 276 -17.34 -2.43 14.19
N MET A 277 -16.06 -2.79 14.20
CA MET A 277 -15.51 -3.83 13.33
C MET A 277 -16.22 -5.18 13.48
N TRP A 278 -16.61 -5.52 14.72
CA TRP A 278 -17.26 -6.80 15.06
C TRP A 278 -18.79 -6.75 15.05
N ASP A 279 -19.40 -5.57 14.94
CA ASP A 279 -20.87 -5.40 14.97
C ASP A 279 -21.33 -4.44 13.87
N LEU A 280 -21.85 -5.01 12.79
CA LEU A 280 -22.39 -4.26 11.65
C LEU A 280 -23.50 -3.26 12.05
N GLY A 281 -24.26 -3.55 13.10
CA GLY A 281 -25.26 -2.64 13.65
C GLY A 281 -24.65 -1.42 14.35
N LYS A 282 -23.52 -1.59 15.04
CA LYS A 282 -22.75 -0.47 15.61
C LYS A 282 -22.02 0.29 14.51
N ALA A 283 -21.40 -0.41 13.56
CA ALA A 283 -20.72 0.20 12.41
C ALA A 283 -21.66 1.12 11.61
N SER A 284 -22.86 0.63 11.26
CA SER A 284 -23.87 1.42 10.53
C SER A 284 -24.39 2.63 11.32
N LYS A 285 -24.49 2.53 12.66
CA LYS A 285 -24.82 3.68 13.52
C LYS A 285 -23.70 4.72 13.51
N TRP A 286 -22.45 4.28 13.69
CA TRP A 286 -21.28 5.16 13.68
C TRP A 286 -21.07 5.84 12.33
N ALA A 287 -21.29 5.12 11.22
CA ALA A 287 -21.21 5.63 9.87
C ALA A 287 -22.09 6.87 9.64
N LYS A 288 -23.16 7.08 10.42
CA LYS A 288 -24.04 8.25 10.29
C LYS A 288 -23.34 9.58 10.55
N ASN A 289 -22.22 9.57 11.27
CA ASN A 289 -21.41 10.75 11.56
C ASN A 289 -20.58 11.23 10.36
N PHE A 290 -20.51 10.43 9.29
CA PHE A 290 -19.73 10.73 8.10
C PHE A 290 -20.62 10.76 6.86
N ASP A 291 -20.23 11.57 5.90
CA ASP A 291 -20.93 11.66 4.62
C ASP A 291 -20.33 10.72 3.56
N GLY A 292 -19.10 10.25 3.75
CA GLY A 292 -18.38 9.34 2.87
C GLY A 292 -17.51 10.01 1.80
N VAL A 293 -17.30 11.33 1.88
CA VAL A 293 -16.40 12.04 0.97
C VAL A 293 -14.93 11.79 1.37
N ILE A 294 -14.09 11.44 0.40
CA ILE A 294 -12.64 11.37 0.58
C ILE A 294 -12.05 12.72 0.14
N PRO A 295 -11.40 13.48 1.04
CA PRO A 295 -11.06 14.88 0.76
C PRO A 295 -9.99 15.05 -0.33
N MET A 296 -9.92 16.26 -0.90
CA MET A 296 -8.91 16.67 -1.87
C MET A 296 -7.75 17.42 -1.19
N ALA A 297 -6.50 16.99 -1.41
CA ALA A 297 -5.29 17.59 -0.85
C ALA A 297 -4.53 18.52 -1.84
N ASN A 298 -5.26 19.10 -2.81
CA ASN A 298 -4.74 19.83 -3.98
C ASN A 298 -3.72 20.94 -3.71
N ASN A 299 -3.80 21.60 -2.55
CA ASN A 299 -2.93 22.72 -2.20
C ASN A 299 -2.06 22.44 -0.97
N SER A 300 -2.57 21.66 -0.01
CA SER A 300 -1.90 21.37 1.27
C SER A 300 -0.64 20.51 1.09
N MET A 301 -0.61 19.65 0.07
CA MET A 301 0.54 18.79 -0.22
C MET A 301 1.80 19.56 -0.67
N VAL A 302 1.67 20.77 -1.21
CA VAL A 302 2.81 21.48 -1.83
C VAL A 302 3.95 21.69 -0.84
N LYS A 303 3.65 22.14 0.38
CA LYS A 303 4.68 22.34 1.42
C LYS A 303 5.35 21.03 1.81
N PHE A 304 4.60 19.93 1.82
CA PHE A 304 5.12 18.62 2.17
C PHE A 304 6.01 18.04 1.06
N ILE A 305 5.67 18.29 -0.20
CA ILE A 305 6.51 17.94 -1.35
C ILE A 305 7.85 18.72 -1.29
N GLU A 306 7.83 19.99 -0.93
CA GLU A 306 9.06 20.78 -0.77
C GLU A 306 9.91 20.30 0.42
N GLU A 307 9.29 19.88 1.54
CA GLU A 307 10.00 19.20 2.63
C GLU A 307 10.70 17.93 2.12
N TYR A 308 9.97 17.08 1.39
CA TYR A 308 10.56 15.89 0.76
C TYR A 308 11.71 16.24 -0.18
N LYS A 309 11.55 17.23 -1.07
CA LYS A 309 12.60 17.69 -2.00
C LYS A 309 13.86 18.18 -1.28
N SER A 310 13.72 18.67 -0.04
CA SER A 310 14.87 19.10 0.78
C SER A 310 15.61 17.94 1.46
N SER A 311 15.03 16.73 1.49
CA SER A 311 15.57 15.57 2.19
C SER A 311 16.66 14.83 1.40
N GLY A 312 17.52 14.09 2.11
CA GLY A 312 18.47 13.19 1.46
C GLY A 312 17.81 12.03 0.70
N LEU A 313 16.57 11.68 1.04
CA LEU A 313 15.80 10.66 0.30
C LEU A 313 15.44 11.13 -1.10
N TYR A 314 15.16 12.43 -1.30
CA TYR A 314 14.93 12.97 -2.64
C TYR A 314 16.18 12.87 -3.52
N THR A 315 17.34 13.23 -2.97
CA THR A 315 18.63 13.08 -3.67
C THR A 315 18.88 11.62 -4.05
N PHE A 316 18.61 10.69 -3.12
CA PHE A 316 18.71 9.26 -3.38
C PHE A 316 17.75 8.79 -4.49
N HIS A 317 16.49 9.21 -4.47
CA HIS A 317 15.52 8.87 -5.53
C HIS A 317 15.93 9.44 -6.89
N LYS A 318 16.43 10.68 -6.95
CA LYS A 318 16.95 11.27 -8.19
C LYS A 318 18.16 10.53 -8.73
N ASP A 319 19.11 10.13 -7.89
CA ASP A 319 20.27 9.32 -8.31
C ASP A 319 19.82 7.93 -8.81
N PHE A 320 18.85 7.31 -8.13
CA PHE A 320 18.24 6.05 -8.56
C PHE A 320 17.63 6.17 -9.95
N ASP A 321 16.77 7.17 -10.16
CA ASP A 321 15.98 7.35 -11.38
C ASP A 321 16.85 7.80 -12.58
N THR A 322 17.97 8.49 -12.32
CA THR A 322 18.91 8.94 -13.37
C THR A 322 20.05 7.97 -13.64
N THR A 323 20.25 6.96 -12.79
CA THR A 323 21.27 5.92 -13.03
C THR A 323 20.88 5.08 -14.24
N LYS A 324 21.81 4.96 -15.19
CA LYS A 324 21.63 4.15 -16.39
C LYS A 324 21.46 2.67 -16.03
N ASP A 325 20.46 2.04 -16.64
CA ASP A 325 20.20 0.61 -16.54
C ASP A 325 21.33 -0.24 -17.12
N ILE A 326 21.56 -1.38 -16.46
CA ILE A 326 22.26 -2.53 -17.06
C ILE A 326 21.28 -3.21 -18.04
N PRO A 327 21.71 -3.59 -19.25
CA PRO A 327 20.87 -4.31 -20.22
C PRO A 327 20.20 -5.55 -19.64
N ALA A 328 19.02 -5.90 -20.13
CA ALA A 328 18.28 -7.08 -19.71
C ALA A 328 19.12 -8.37 -19.81
N GLY A 329 19.03 -9.22 -18.79
CA GLY A 329 19.78 -10.47 -18.63
C GLY A 329 21.23 -10.31 -18.15
N LYS A 330 21.84 -9.13 -18.28
CA LYS A 330 23.25 -8.91 -17.92
C LYS A 330 23.47 -8.64 -16.44
N ALA A 331 22.51 -8.07 -15.73
CA ALA A 331 22.67 -7.78 -14.31
C ALA A 331 22.73 -9.07 -13.50
N LEU A 332 21.87 -10.05 -13.82
CA LEU A 332 21.89 -11.37 -13.17
C LEU A 332 23.19 -12.15 -13.46
N GLU A 333 23.69 -12.08 -14.70
CA GLU A 333 24.98 -12.68 -15.08
C GLU A 333 26.13 -12.12 -14.22
N TYR A 334 26.21 -10.79 -14.10
CA TYR A 334 27.22 -10.13 -13.29
C TYR A 334 27.06 -10.46 -11.80
N ALA A 335 25.82 -10.47 -11.29
CA ALA A 335 25.52 -10.79 -9.90
C ALA A 335 26.00 -12.19 -9.50
N ARG A 336 25.88 -13.18 -10.37
CA ARG A 336 26.37 -14.56 -10.12
C ARG A 336 27.89 -14.66 -10.03
N SER A 337 28.62 -13.67 -10.54
CA SER A 337 30.07 -13.59 -10.45
C SER A 337 30.58 -12.73 -9.27
N GLU A 338 29.67 -12.10 -8.52
CA GLU A 338 30.01 -11.25 -7.38
C GLU A 338 30.60 -12.07 -6.24
N ARG A 339 31.78 -11.68 -5.76
CA ARG A 339 32.52 -12.40 -4.71
C ARG A 339 32.31 -11.80 -3.32
N ASN A 340 31.77 -10.58 -3.24
CA ASN A 340 31.58 -9.85 -1.98
C ASN A 340 30.18 -10.03 -1.38
N ILE A 341 29.44 -11.04 -1.83
CA ILE A 341 28.14 -11.43 -1.27
C ILE A 341 28.26 -12.76 -0.52
N PRO A 342 27.47 -12.98 0.54
CA PRO A 342 27.47 -14.23 1.28
C PRO A 342 26.74 -15.36 0.52
N GLU A 343 26.97 -16.60 0.96
CA GLU A 343 26.41 -17.82 0.35
C GLU A 343 24.88 -17.83 0.28
N TRP A 344 24.19 -17.29 1.30
CA TRP A 344 22.73 -17.25 1.30
C TRP A 344 22.17 -16.36 0.18
N THR A 345 22.81 -15.21 -0.10
CA THR A 345 22.45 -14.33 -1.23
C THR A 345 22.75 -15.01 -2.56
N MET A 346 23.86 -15.75 -2.66
CA MET A 346 24.14 -16.60 -3.82
C MET A 346 23.07 -17.68 -4.03
N ASN A 347 22.56 -18.29 -2.95
CA ASN A 347 21.46 -19.24 -3.03
C ASN A 347 20.18 -18.59 -3.57
N ILE A 348 19.87 -17.35 -3.18
CA ILE A 348 18.74 -16.59 -3.75
C ILE A 348 18.91 -16.35 -5.25
N LEU A 349 20.12 -16.02 -5.74
CA LEU A 349 20.35 -15.84 -7.18
C LEU A 349 20.10 -17.10 -8.02
N ASN A 350 20.27 -18.28 -7.40
CA ASN A 350 20.10 -19.57 -8.06
C ASN A 350 18.69 -20.14 -7.85
N ASN A 351 18.04 -19.83 -6.72
CA ASN A 351 16.72 -20.28 -6.33
C ASN A 351 15.89 -19.10 -5.81
N PRO A 352 15.51 -18.13 -6.67
CA PRO A 352 14.95 -16.85 -6.22
C PRO A 352 13.49 -16.93 -5.81
N ASN A 353 12.77 -18.00 -6.11
CA ASN A 353 11.37 -18.20 -5.76
C ASN A 353 11.25 -19.10 -4.50
N PRO A 354 10.58 -18.69 -3.41
CA PRO A 354 9.84 -17.43 -3.24
C PRO A 354 10.65 -16.27 -2.64
N GLY A 355 11.96 -16.43 -2.39
CA GLY A 355 12.75 -15.47 -1.62
C GLY A 355 12.71 -14.02 -2.14
N THR A 356 12.76 -13.81 -3.44
CA THR A 356 12.74 -12.46 -4.07
C THR A 356 11.35 -11.87 -4.23
N VAL A 357 10.31 -12.53 -3.72
CA VAL A 357 8.94 -12.01 -3.66
C VAL A 357 8.45 -11.86 -2.21
N GLN A 358 9.30 -12.22 -1.24
CA GLN A 358 9.03 -12.11 0.19
C GLN A 358 9.86 -10.95 0.76
N PRO A 359 9.24 -9.87 1.23
CA PRO A 359 9.95 -8.70 1.76
C PRO A 359 11.03 -9.01 2.82
N ILE A 360 10.76 -9.96 3.72
CA ILE A 360 11.71 -10.41 4.75
C ILE A 360 13.04 -10.94 4.18
N ASN A 361 13.01 -11.60 3.02
CA ASN A 361 14.20 -12.11 2.34
C ASN A 361 14.81 -11.04 1.43
N MET A 362 13.95 -10.26 0.77
CA MET A 362 14.35 -9.24 -0.18
C MET A 362 15.18 -8.12 0.45
N ILE A 363 14.85 -7.69 1.67
CA ILE A 363 15.59 -6.64 2.38
C ILE A 363 17.06 -7.03 2.61
N GLY A 364 17.32 -8.29 2.99
CA GLY A 364 18.70 -8.77 3.17
C GLY A 364 19.44 -8.93 1.83
N PHE A 365 18.75 -9.39 0.79
CA PHE A 365 19.33 -9.53 -0.55
C PHE A 365 19.82 -8.17 -1.07
N ILE A 366 18.98 -7.15 -0.93
CA ILE A 366 19.30 -5.77 -1.32
C ILE A 366 20.43 -5.21 -0.45
N TYR A 367 20.39 -5.45 0.87
CA TYR A 367 21.46 -5.04 1.78
C TYR A 367 22.81 -5.59 1.34
N ASP A 368 22.90 -6.88 1.01
CA ASP A 368 24.18 -7.50 0.64
C ASP A 368 24.78 -6.89 -0.63
N PHE A 369 23.97 -6.66 -1.67
CA PHE A 369 24.47 -6.01 -2.87
C PHE A 369 24.84 -4.54 -2.65
N VAL A 370 23.97 -3.78 -1.99
CA VAL A 370 24.11 -2.32 -1.88
C VAL A 370 25.15 -1.92 -0.83
N ILE A 371 25.25 -2.65 0.29
CA ILE A 371 26.17 -2.34 1.39
C ILE A 371 27.48 -3.11 1.28
N ARG A 372 27.45 -4.43 1.09
CA ARG A 372 28.66 -5.26 1.10
C ARG A 372 29.38 -5.23 -0.25
N ALA A 373 28.66 -5.51 -1.33
CA ALA A 373 29.22 -5.50 -2.68
C ALA A 373 29.30 -4.09 -3.32
N LYS A 374 28.70 -3.07 -2.69
CA LYS A 374 28.73 -1.66 -3.12
C LYS A 374 28.14 -1.43 -4.51
N TRP A 375 27.17 -2.24 -4.91
CA TRP A 375 26.41 -2.01 -6.13
C TRP A 375 25.53 -0.77 -6.01
N ARG A 376 25.29 -0.08 -7.14
CA ARG A 376 24.30 0.98 -7.16
C ARG A 376 22.90 0.37 -7.00
N PRO A 377 22.02 0.97 -6.19
CA PRO A 377 20.65 0.47 -6.01
C PRO A 377 19.92 0.19 -7.32
N LYS A 378 20.00 1.08 -8.33
CA LYS A 378 19.38 0.85 -9.64
C LYS A 378 19.88 -0.43 -10.33
N HIS A 379 21.16 -0.76 -10.19
CA HIS A 379 21.73 -1.97 -10.76
C HIS A 379 21.26 -3.23 -10.02
N VAL A 380 21.00 -3.13 -8.72
CA VAL A 380 20.37 -4.21 -7.94
C VAL A 380 18.92 -4.41 -8.39
N ALA A 381 18.19 -3.33 -8.73
CA ALA A 381 16.88 -3.44 -9.35
C ALA A 381 16.94 -4.15 -10.71
N ASN A 382 18.00 -3.92 -11.50
CA ASN A 382 18.21 -4.68 -12.73
C ASN A 382 18.44 -6.17 -12.48
N ILE A 383 19.08 -6.57 -11.36
CA ILE A 383 19.20 -7.99 -10.97
C ILE A 383 17.81 -8.58 -10.71
N LEU A 384 16.98 -7.93 -9.90
CA LEU A 384 15.61 -8.41 -9.62
C LEU A 384 14.75 -8.44 -10.88
N ARG A 385 14.85 -7.43 -11.76
CA ARG A 385 14.18 -7.45 -13.07
C ARG A 385 14.57 -8.69 -13.88
N ASP A 386 15.87 -8.96 -13.99
CA ASP A 386 16.37 -10.11 -14.76
C ASP A 386 15.92 -11.44 -14.13
N ILE A 387 15.85 -11.52 -12.80
CA ILE A 387 15.28 -12.66 -12.07
C ILE A 387 13.79 -12.85 -12.40
N TYR A 388 13.00 -11.78 -12.39
CA TYR A 388 11.56 -11.87 -12.67
C TYR A 388 11.23 -12.19 -14.13
N LEU A 389 12.14 -11.88 -15.07
CA LEU A 389 12.00 -12.23 -16.48
C LEU A 389 12.42 -13.67 -16.80
N GLU A 390 13.09 -14.36 -15.87
CA GLU A 390 13.59 -15.72 -16.08
C GLU A 390 12.50 -16.76 -15.79
N GLU A 391 11.88 -17.29 -16.85
CA GLU A 391 10.78 -18.25 -16.79
C GLU A 391 11.15 -19.55 -16.06
N SER A 392 12.43 -19.95 -16.09
CA SER A 392 12.89 -21.19 -15.44
C SER A 392 12.73 -21.18 -13.91
N PHE A 393 12.53 -20.00 -13.29
CA PHE A 393 12.26 -19.87 -11.86
C PHE A 393 10.79 -20.13 -11.47
N LYS A 394 9.93 -20.49 -12.43
CA LYS A 394 8.55 -20.97 -12.20
C LYS A 394 7.72 -20.00 -11.35
N TRP A 395 7.70 -18.73 -11.75
CA TRP A 395 6.83 -17.74 -11.14
C TRP A 395 5.36 -18.17 -11.27
N VAL A 396 4.55 -17.87 -10.25
CA VAL A 396 3.09 -18.06 -10.34
C VAL A 396 2.51 -17.08 -11.38
N GLN A 397 1.49 -17.48 -12.11
CA GLN A 397 0.99 -16.75 -13.28
C GLN A 397 0.56 -15.29 -12.96
N ASP A 398 -0.06 -15.09 -11.79
CA ASP A 398 -0.45 -13.75 -11.30
C ASP A 398 0.75 -12.83 -11.02
N PHE A 399 1.95 -13.38 -10.78
CA PHE A 399 3.16 -12.60 -10.57
C PHE A 399 3.67 -11.97 -11.87
N VAL A 400 3.50 -12.67 -13.00
CA VAL A 400 4.05 -12.28 -14.31
C VAL A 400 3.07 -11.40 -15.08
N ASP A 401 1.76 -11.70 -15.03
CA ASP A 401 0.76 -11.05 -15.87
C ASP A 401 0.27 -9.70 -15.30
N ALA A 402 0.42 -9.45 -14.00
CA ALA A 402 -0.21 -8.30 -13.34
C ALA A 402 0.67 -7.05 -13.24
N THR A 403 2.00 -7.16 -13.38
CA THR A 403 2.91 -6.02 -13.16
C THR A 403 4.23 -6.18 -13.94
N PRO A 404 4.69 -5.15 -14.66
CA PRO A 404 6.01 -5.14 -15.28
C PRO A 404 7.16 -5.42 -14.30
N ALA A 405 8.07 -6.31 -14.69
CA ALA A 405 9.20 -6.74 -13.87
C ALA A 405 10.12 -5.57 -13.43
N ASP A 406 10.35 -4.60 -14.31
CA ASP A 406 11.19 -3.43 -14.06
C ASP A 406 10.59 -2.49 -13.00
N GLU A 407 9.30 -2.25 -13.08
CA GLU A 407 8.56 -1.40 -12.15
C GLU A 407 8.55 -2.01 -10.74
N LYS A 408 8.22 -3.30 -10.64
CA LYS A 408 8.26 -4.05 -9.37
C LYS A 408 9.65 -4.02 -8.74
N ALA A 409 10.67 -4.38 -9.53
CA ALA A 409 12.04 -4.41 -9.05
C ALA A 409 12.53 -3.02 -8.60
N ASN A 410 12.21 -1.97 -9.37
CA ASN A 410 12.60 -0.61 -9.00
C ASN A 410 11.95 -0.16 -7.69
N PHE A 411 10.66 -0.45 -7.50
CA PHE A 411 9.95 -0.12 -6.26
C PHE A 411 10.61 -0.74 -5.03
N TRP A 412 10.79 -2.07 -5.04
CA TRP A 412 11.32 -2.76 -3.88
C TRP A 412 12.77 -2.40 -3.57
N VAL A 413 13.62 -2.31 -4.60
CA VAL A 413 15.03 -1.98 -4.40
C VAL A 413 15.21 -0.55 -3.92
N ARG A 414 14.49 0.41 -4.51
CA ARG A 414 14.54 1.81 -4.05
C ARG A 414 14.11 1.93 -2.59
N THR A 415 13.01 1.29 -2.22
CA THR A 415 12.47 1.28 -0.86
C THR A 415 13.48 0.70 0.14
N PHE A 416 13.95 -0.54 -0.06
CA PHE A 416 14.82 -1.19 0.92
C PHE A 416 16.27 -0.70 0.88
N ALA A 417 16.78 -0.25 -0.26
CA ALA A 417 18.11 0.36 -0.32
C ALA A 417 18.14 1.70 0.42
N ALA A 418 17.05 2.48 0.41
CA ALA A 418 16.95 3.69 1.23
C ALA A 418 17.07 3.37 2.72
N THR A 419 16.35 2.36 3.20
CA THR A 419 16.43 1.87 4.59
C THR A 419 17.84 1.39 4.93
N ALA A 420 18.46 0.58 4.06
CA ALA A 420 19.82 0.09 4.26
C ALA A 420 20.84 1.24 4.30
N TYR A 421 20.72 2.23 3.42
CA TYR A 421 21.60 3.41 3.44
C TYR A 421 21.42 4.24 4.71
N TRP A 422 20.20 4.43 5.20
CA TRP A 422 19.96 5.12 6.46
C TRP A 422 20.60 4.37 7.64
N GLN A 423 20.37 3.06 7.76
CA GLN A 423 20.95 2.22 8.81
C GLN A 423 22.48 2.26 8.85
N ASN A 424 23.12 2.53 7.70
CA ASN A 424 24.57 2.63 7.56
C ASN A 424 25.09 4.09 7.50
N GLY A 425 24.27 5.08 7.85
CA GLY A 425 24.66 6.50 7.89
C GLY A 425 24.94 7.13 6.52
N LYS A 426 24.60 6.46 5.41
CA LYS A 426 24.75 6.94 4.03
C LYS A 426 23.59 7.81 3.56
N LEU A 427 22.46 7.79 4.26
CA LEU A 427 21.27 8.61 3.99
C LEU A 427 20.81 9.32 5.26
N LYS A 428 20.47 10.61 5.14
CA LYS A 428 19.87 11.43 6.21
C LYS A 428 18.57 12.05 5.70
N LEU A 429 17.51 12.02 6.52
CA LEU A 429 16.19 12.56 6.13
C LEU A 429 15.99 14.06 6.41
N ASN A 430 16.89 14.65 7.21
CA ASN A 430 16.80 15.96 7.88
C ASN A 430 15.86 15.99 9.08
#